data_AF-A0A961Z476-F1
#
_entry.id   AF-A0A961Z476-F1
#
_cell.length_a   1.000
_cell.length_b   1.000
_cell.length_c   1.000
_cell.angle_alpha   90.00
_cell.angle_beta   90.00
_cell.angle_gamma   90.00
#
_symmetry.space_group_name_H-M   'P 1'
#
loop_
_entity.id
_entity.type
_entity.pdbx_description
1 polymer ?
#
loop_
_entity_poly.entity_id
_entity_poly.type
_entity_poly.pdbx_seq_one_letter_code
_entity_poly.pdbx_strand_id
1 'polypeptide(L)'
;VDVVAENLSLSWTGGRGIVFAGARASGVVRSQLSDLGEGGITLAGGDRAKLAAARLFAIDNRIVRFARLGRTYKAAVHLEGVGNSAVGNYIAEAPHLAIEIHGNDHEVRLNEITAVVRETSDAGAVYTGRDVTARGTVIRHNFIHDIRAAPGFEVKGIYLDDFASGFAIRENVFLRVDQPVFIGGGSDNQVVRNVFVAASPAIHIDARGLSWARPALRDPASAMRRRFFAMPVGGALWRQRYPALMRYQISIPHGPSGIVVADNIVAGGDALRLEPPADQSAFAGTTTPKFVSIGNTQPYEASANSAAMLLAELARRLRESGARQTVKGLLRQPLDRRSILKP
;
A
#
# COMPACT_ATOMS: atom_id res chain seq x y z
N VAL A 1 8.46 0.69 29.19
CA VAL A 1 8.01 -0.70 29.36
C VAL A 1 7.41 -1.12 28.04
N ASP A 2 7.84 -2.25 27.51
CA ASP A 2 7.31 -2.80 26.27
C ASP A 2 6.05 -3.60 26.62
N VAL A 3 4.99 -3.44 25.83
CA VAL A 3 3.68 -4.02 26.10
C VAL A 3 3.19 -4.80 24.89
N VAL A 4 2.83 -6.07 25.11
CA VAL A 4 2.29 -6.96 24.08
C VAL A 4 0.89 -7.40 24.50
N ALA A 5 -0.10 -7.04 23.68
CA ALA A 5 -1.46 -7.54 23.76
C ALA A 5 -1.58 -8.79 22.88
N GLU A 6 -1.79 -9.96 23.48
CA GLU A 6 -1.77 -11.24 22.76
C GLU A 6 -3.01 -12.09 23.03
N ASN A 7 -3.48 -12.83 22.02
CA ASN A 7 -4.58 -13.81 22.11
C ASN A 7 -5.88 -13.20 22.66
N LEU A 8 -6.15 -11.95 22.26
CA LEU A 8 -7.34 -11.22 22.70
C LEU A 8 -8.51 -11.45 21.76
N SER A 9 -9.72 -11.31 22.31
CA SER A 9 -10.95 -11.11 21.54
C SER A 9 -11.57 -9.76 21.95
N LEU A 10 -11.64 -8.82 21.02
CA LEU A 10 -12.21 -7.49 21.24
C LEU A 10 -13.33 -7.24 20.24
N SER A 11 -14.52 -6.92 20.75
CA SER A 11 -15.67 -6.64 19.89
C SER A 11 -16.57 -5.53 20.45
N TRP A 12 -17.41 -4.96 19.59
CA TRP A 12 -18.46 -3.99 19.97
C TRP A 12 -17.94 -2.71 20.63
N THR A 13 -16.74 -2.25 20.24
CA THR A 13 -16.22 -0.96 20.70
C THR A 13 -16.99 0.18 20.03
N GLY A 14 -17.26 1.26 20.76
CA GLY A 14 -17.83 2.49 20.16
C GLY A 14 -16.80 3.30 19.36
N GLY A 15 -15.52 3.22 19.73
CA GLY A 15 -14.41 3.93 19.10
C GLY A 15 -13.36 2.99 18.51
N ARG A 16 -12.10 3.45 18.49
CA ARG A 16 -10.94 2.65 18.08
C ARG A 16 -10.76 1.43 18.99
N GLY A 17 -10.25 0.34 18.44
CA GLY A 17 -10.02 -0.91 19.17
C GLY A 17 -8.86 -0.83 20.16
N ILE A 18 -7.62 -0.85 19.66
CA ILE A 18 -6.39 -0.84 20.48
C ILE A 18 -5.47 0.27 20.00
N VAL A 19 -4.91 1.05 20.91
CA VAL A 19 -4.04 2.19 20.59
C VAL A 19 -2.72 2.09 21.35
N PHE A 20 -1.62 2.04 20.60
CA PHE A 20 -0.26 2.25 21.11
C PHE A 20 0.23 3.61 20.62
N ALA A 21 0.30 4.59 21.53
CA ALA A 21 0.76 5.95 21.24
C ALA A 21 1.97 6.29 22.12
N GLY A 22 3.09 6.71 21.50
CA GLY A 22 4.34 7.04 22.20
C GLY A 22 5.08 5.83 22.80
N ALA A 23 4.57 4.62 22.58
CA ALA A 23 5.23 3.38 22.99
C ALA A 23 6.40 3.02 22.06
N ARG A 24 7.19 2.02 22.46
CA ARG A 24 8.22 1.39 21.63
C ARG A 24 8.12 -0.13 21.79
N ALA A 25 8.55 -0.88 20.77
CA ALA A 25 8.62 -2.34 20.79
C ALA A 25 7.36 -3.02 21.36
N SER A 26 6.19 -2.48 21.03
CA SER A 26 4.90 -2.84 21.62
C SER A 26 3.85 -3.07 20.54
N GLY A 27 2.84 -3.88 20.82
CA GLY A 27 1.91 -4.22 19.76
C GLY A 27 0.86 -5.26 20.12
N VAL A 28 0.14 -5.69 19.08
CA VAL A 28 -0.95 -6.66 19.16
C VAL A 28 -0.62 -7.88 18.32
N VAL A 29 -0.77 -9.06 18.90
CA VAL A 29 -0.41 -10.34 18.28
C VAL A 29 -1.53 -11.36 18.42
N ARG A 30 -1.77 -12.17 17.38
CA ARG A 30 -2.67 -13.35 17.42
C ARG A 30 -4.06 -13.04 17.98
N SER A 31 -4.58 -11.84 17.72
CA SER A 31 -5.83 -11.38 18.32
C SER A 31 -6.95 -11.24 17.29
N GLN A 32 -8.19 -11.30 17.77
CA GLN A 32 -9.41 -11.14 16.98
C GLN A 32 -10.09 -9.83 17.37
N LEU A 33 -10.28 -8.96 16.39
CA LEU A 33 -10.97 -7.69 16.52
C LEU A 33 -12.17 -7.69 15.57
N SER A 34 -13.38 -7.53 16.09
CA SER A 34 -14.59 -7.55 15.26
C SER A 34 -15.62 -6.51 15.65
N ASP A 35 -16.48 -6.10 14.72
CA ASP A 35 -17.68 -5.31 15.03
C ASP A 35 -17.37 -3.96 15.68
N LEU A 36 -16.28 -3.31 15.25
CA LEU A 36 -15.75 -2.07 15.82
C LEU A 36 -16.48 -0.84 15.25
N GLY A 37 -16.79 0.12 16.12
CA GLY A 37 -17.41 1.39 15.75
C GLY A 37 -16.51 2.28 14.89
N GLU A 38 -15.20 2.31 15.18
CA GLU A 38 -14.20 2.97 14.35
C GLU A 38 -13.11 1.98 13.91
N GLY A 39 -11.84 2.38 13.91
CA GLY A 39 -10.72 1.58 13.43
C GLY A 39 -10.27 0.50 14.42
N GLY A 40 -9.37 -0.37 13.96
CA GLY A 40 -8.81 -1.47 14.75
C GLY A 40 -7.64 -1.03 15.63
N ILE A 41 -6.43 -1.29 15.13
CA ILE A 41 -5.17 -1.09 15.84
C ILE A 41 -4.51 0.20 15.35
N THR A 42 -4.21 1.11 16.27
CA THR A 42 -3.43 2.33 15.98
C THR A 42 -2.04 2.20 16.57
N LEU A 43 -1.01 2.35 15.73
CA LEU A 43 0.41 2.23 16.07
C LEU A 43 1.12 3.55 15.76
N ALA A 44 1.14 4.46 16.73
CA ALA A 44 1.72 5.80 16.61
C ALA A 44 2.97 5.94 17.46
N GLY A 45 4.14 5.99 16.82
CA GLY A 45 5.40 6.13 17.53
C GLY A 45 6.62 6.26 16.62
N GLY A 46 7.66 6.84 17.19
CA GLY A 46 8.94 7.12 16.54
C GLY A 46 9.20 8.60 16.46
N ASP A 47 10.42 8.98 16.11
CA ASP A 47 10.83 10.37 15.90
C ASP A 47 11.21 10.52 14.42
N ARG A 48 10.33 11.13 13.63
CA ARG A 48 10.56 11.31 12.19
C ARG A 48 11.75 12.22 11.93
N ALA A 49 11.92 13.32 12.66
CA ALA A 49 13.03 14.24 12.45
C ALA A 49 14.39 13.54 12.63
N LYS A 50 14.47 12.61 13.58
CA LYS A 50 15.66 11.77 13.84
C LYS A 50 15.63 10.41 13.17
N LEU A 51 14.60 10.10 12.38
CA LEU A 51 14.33 8.77 11.80
C LEU A 51 14.49 7.62 12.82
N ALA A 52 14.11 7.85 14.08
CA ALA A 52 14.24 6.87 15.14
C ALA A 52 12.98 6.01 15.22
N ALA A 53 13.12 4.71 14.93
CA ALA A 53 12.01 3.77 14.91
C ALA A 53 11.39 3.52 16.30
N ALA A 54 10.06 3.40 16.36
CA ALA A 54 9.36 2.89 17.53
C ALA A 54 9.23 1.37 17.52
N ARG A 55 9.21 0.72 16.35
CA ARG A 55 9.05 -0.74 16.22
C ARG A 55 7.75 -1.24 16.83
N LEU A 56 6.66 -0.51 16.61
CA LEU A 56 5.32 -0.97 16.99
C LEU A 56 4.80 -1.99 15.98
N PHE A 57 3.98 -2.94 16.41
CA PHE A 57 3.57 -4.04 15.54
C PHE A 57 2.12 -4.52 15.70
N ALA A 58 1.53 -4.92 14.58
CA ALA A 58 0.30 -5.70 14.50
C ALA A 58 0.60 -7.00 13.73
N ILE A 59 0.62 -8.14 14.42
CA ILE A 59 1.08 -9.42 13.87
C ILE A 59 0.01 -10.52 13.99
N ASP A 60 -0.31 -11.21 12.89
CA ASP A 60 -1.18 -12.41 12.88
C ASP A 60 -2.57 -12.13 13.50
N ASN A 61 -3.12 -10.94 13.29
CA ASN A 61 -4.44 -10.58 13.80
C ASN A 61 -5.53 -10.78 12.74
N ARG A 62 -6.75 -11.07 13.20
CA ARG A 62 -7.97 -11.05 12.38
C ARG A 62 -8.79 -9.82 12.73
N ILE A 63 -8.95 -8.90 11.78
CA ILE A 63 -9.66 -7.63 11.99
C ILE A 63 -10.78 -7.52 10.96
N VAL A 64 -12.04 -7.61 11.40
CA VAL A 64 -13.21 -7.66 10.51
C VAL A 64 -14.34 -6.75 10.97
N ARG A 65 -15.19 -6.26 10.05
CA ARG A 65 -16.37 -5.43 10.39
C ARG A 65 -16.03 -4.25 11.29
N PHE A 66 -15.03 -3.48 10.88
CA PHE A 66 -14.63 -2.24 11.52
C PHE A 66 -15.23 -1.03 10.78
N ALA A 67 -15.04 0.18 11.32
CA ALA A 67 -15.56 1.42 10.76
C ALA A 67 -17.10 1.46 10.64
N ARG A 68 -17.81 0.83 11.59
CA ARG A 68 -19.28 0.70 11.54
C ARG A 68 -20.02 2.01 11.79
N LEU A 69 -19.46 2.87 12.66
CA LEU A 69 -19.99 4.20 12.99
C LEU A 69 -19.22 5.28 12.24
N GLY A 70 -17.89 5.31 12.37
CA GLY A 70 -17.01 6.18 11.60
C GLY A 70 -16.62 5.52 10.28
N ARG A 71 -17.33 5.81 9.19
CA ARG A 71 -17.21 5.04 7.93
C ARG A 71 -15.95 5.34 7.11
N THR A 72 -15.29 6.47 7.31
CA THR A 72 -14.12 6.90 6.51
C THR A 72 -12.92 7.21 7.40
N TYR A 73 -11.71 6.99 6.87
CA TYR A 73 -10.43 7.18 7.57
C TYR A 73 -10.33 6.49 8.95
N LYS A 74 -10.94 5.30 9.07
CA LYS A 74 -10.90 4.45 10.28
C LYS A 74 -10.31 3.07 9.93
N ALA A 75 -9.00 3.04 9.68
CA ALA A 75 -8.28 1.83 9.26
C ALA A 75 -8.41 0.66 10.26
N ALA A 76 -8.30 -0.58 9.76
CA ALA A 76 -8.03 -1.73 10.62
C ALA A 76 -6.66 -1.63 11.28
N VAL A 77 -5.65 -1.13 10.55
CA VAL A 77 -4.33 -0.82 11.10
C VAL A 77 -3.89 0.58 10.64
N HIS A 78 -3.65 1.49 11.58
CA HIS A 78 -3.06 2.80 11.32
C HIS A 78 -1.59 2.79 11.76
N LEU A 79 -0.68 3.01 10.81
CA LEU A 79 0.76 3.11 11.05
C LEU A 79 1.18 4.58 11.03
N GLU A 80 1.71 5.08 12.15
CA GLU A 80 2.17 6.46 12.26
C GLU A 80 3.56 6.58 12.90
N GLY A 81 4.42 7.39 12.30
CA GLY A 81 5.75 7.72 12.83
C GLY A 81 6.89 7.05 12.06
N VAL A 82 7.66 6.17 12.70
CA VAL A 82 8.83 5.52 12.06
C VAL A 82 8.94 4.05 12.44
N GLY A 83 9.10 3.18 11.45
CA GLY A 83 9.54 1.80 11.66
C GLY A 83 8.51 0.87 12.31
N ASN A 84 7.22 1.14 12.12
CA ASN A 84 6.12 0.28 12.62
C ASN A 84 5.66 -0.70 11.54
N SER A 85 5.05 -1.82 11.93
CA SER A 85 4.74 -2.92 11.00
C SER A 85 3.34 -3.52 11.14
N ALA A 86 2.73 -3.86 10.00
CA ALA A 86 1.53 -4.70 9.90
C ALA A 86 1.90 -6.00 9.16
N VAL A 87 1.94 -7.12 9.88
CA VAL A 87 2.45 -8.40 9.37
C VAL A 87 1.47 -9.54 9.54
N GLY A 88 1.15 -10.26 8.47
CA GLY A 88 0.40 -11.53 8.58
C GLY A 88 -1.05 -11.36 9.02
N ASN A 89 -1.63 -10.16 8.94
CA ASN A 89 -3.00 -9.93 9.39
C ASN A 89 -4.00 -10.31 8.30
N TYR A 90 -5.17 -10.80 8.71
CA TYR A 90 -6.35 -10.91 7.86
C TYR A 90 -7.25 -9.70 8.13
N ILE A 91 -7.54 -8.91 7.10
CA ILE A 91 -8.36 -7.70 7.21
C ILE A 91 -9.50 -7.76 6.20
N ALA A 92 -10.75 -7.66 6.68
CA ALA A 92 -11.89 -7.73 5.77
C ALA A 92 -13.15 -6.98 6.24
N GLU A 93 -14.11 -6.87 5.32
CA GLU A 93 -15.48 -6.40 5.59
C GLU A 93 -15.54 -4.98 6.16
N ALA A 94 -15.06 -3.99 5.41
CA ALA A 94 -15.12 -2.59 5.83
C ALA A 94 -15.58 -1.64 4.71
N PRO A 95 -16.24 -0.53 5.08
CA PRO A 95 -16.70 0.47 4.11
C PRO A 95 -15.56 1.18 3.38
N HIS A 96 -14.38 1.27 4.00
CA HIS A 96 -13.25 2.09 3.53
C HIS A 96 -11.91 1.34 3.64
N LEU A 97 -10.79 2.07 3.71
CA LEU A 97 -9.42 1.54 3.72
C LEU A 97 -9.12 0.54 4.86
N ALA A 98 -8.23 -0.42 4.59
CA ALA A 98 -7.77 -1.42 5.55
C ALA A 98 -6.56 -0.96 6.34
N ILE A 99 -5.55 -0.40 5.66
CA ILE A 99 -4.30 0.07 6.28
C ILE A 99 -4.05 1.52 5.86
N GLU A 100 -3.85 2.39 6.84
CA GLU A 100 -3.43 3.77 6.63
C GLU A 100 -1.98 3.94 7.10
N ILE A 101 -1.17 4.64 6.30
CA ILE A 101 0.26 4.79 6.56
C ILE A 101 0.65 6.27 6.54
N HIS A 102 1.21 6.75 7.66
CA HIS A 102 1.78 8.08 7.80
C HIS A 102 3.19 8.02 8.42
N GLY A 103 4.22 8.25 7.61
CA GLY A 103 5.58 8.36 8.10
C GLY A 103 6.56 7.44 7.38
N ASN A 104 7.60 7.04 8.08
CA ASN A 104 8.84 6.56 7.47
C ASN A 104 9.13 5.10 7.80
N ASP A 105 9.72 4.39 6.83
CA ASP A 105 10.31 3.06 7.04
C ASP A 105 9.35 2.01 7.63
N HIS A 106 8.05 2.10 7.32
CA HIS A 106 7.08 1.10 7.76
C HIS A 106 7.18 -0.21 6.97
N GLU A 107 6.67 -1.30 7.54
CA GLU A 107 6.56 -2.58 6.85
C GLU A 107 5.11 -3.06 6.81
N VAL A 108 4.60 -3.33 5.61
CA VAL A 108 3.30 -4.00 5.40
C VAL A 108 3.56 -5.28 4.62
N ARG A 109 3.54 -6.43 5.29
CA ARG A 109 3.83 -7.70 4.62
C ARG A 109 2.97 -8.88 5.05
N LEU A 110 2.82 -9.84 4.14
CA LEU A 110 2.12 -11.10 4.39
C LEU A 110 0.66 -10.93 4.83
N ASN A 111 0.05 -9.75 4.65
CA ASN A 111 -1.35 -9.55 5.01
C ASN A 111 -2.27 -10.08 3.90
N GLU A 112 -3.43 -10.57 4.30
CA GLU A 112 -4.55 -10.86 3.42
C GLU A 112 -5.60 -9.75 3.61
N ILE A 113 -5.95 -9.07 2.52
CA ILE A 113 -6.89 -7.94 2.55
C ILE A 113 -7.97 -8.15 1.49
N THR A 114 -9.23 -8.19 1.93
CA THR A 114 -10.36 -8.47 1.03
C THR A 114 -11.66 -7.82 1.45
N ALA A 115 -12.55 -7.53 0.49
CA ALA A 115 -13.87 -6.96 0.77
C ALA A 115 -13.81 -5.70 1.65
N VAL A 116 -12.86 -4.80 1.34
CA VAL A 116 -12.70 -3.47 1.93
C VAL A 116 -12.94 -2.41 0.86
N VAL A 117 -13.05 -1.14 1.25
CA VAL A 117 -13.41 -0.03 0.33
C VAL A 117 -14.78 -0.25 -0.33
N ARG A 118 -15.71 -0.87 0.40
CA ARG A 118 -17.00 -1.32 -0.15
C ARG A 118 -17.99 -0.20 -0.45
N GLU A 119 -17.80 0.97 0.14
CA GLU A 119 -18.84 2.01 0.17
C GLU A 119 -18.32 3.41 -0.12
N THR A 120 -17.06 3.51 -0.54
CA THR A 120 -16.39 4.80 -0.76
C THR A 120 -15.69 4.81 -2.09
N SER A 121 -15.70 5.96 -2.76
CA SER A 121 -14.87 6.22 -3.93
C SER A 121 -13.55 6.89 -3.52
N ASP A 122 -12.60 6.94 -4.45
CA ASP A 122 -11.29 7.56 -4.29
C ASP A 122 -10.52 7.09 -3.05
N ALA A 123 -10.49 5.77 -2.87
CA ALA A 123 -9.92 5.13 -1.70
C ALA A 123 -9.18 3.85 -2.07
N GLY A 124 -8.16 3.50 -1.28
CA GLY A 124 -7.36 2.30 -1.44
C GLY A 124 -7.46 1.37 -0.24
N ALA A 125 -7.33 0.06 -0.45
CA ALA A 125 -7.22 -0.88 0.66
C ALA A 125 -5.99 -0.58 1.53
N VAL A 126 -4.86 -0.23 0.91
CA VAL A 126 -3.70 0.38 1.59
C VAL A 126 -3.58 1.81 1.09
N TYR A 127 -3.60 2.79 1.99
CA TYR A 127 -3.64 4.21 1.66
C TYR A 127 -2.54 5.01 2.35
N THR A 128 -1.99 5.98 1.62
CA THR A 128 -1.09 7.02 2.13
C THR A 128 -1.11 8.22 1.19
N GLY A 129 -0.79 9.42 1.68
CA GLY A 129 -0.68 10.57 0.80
C GLY A 129 -0.28 11.89 1.46
N ARG A 130 -0.10 12.91 0.62
CA ARG A 130 0.15 14.31 1.01
C ARG A 130 1.40 14.50 1.87
N ASP A 131 2.41 13.64 1.73
CA ASP A 131 3.70 13.76 2.40
C ASP A 131 4.83 13.13 1.59
N VAL A 132 5.57 13.95 0.83
CA VAL A 132 6.71 13.49 0.02
C VAL A 132 7.92 13.05 0.87
N THR A 133 7.92 13.36 2.17
CA THR A 133 9.01 13.02 3.11
C THR A 133 8.76 11.71 3.85
N ALA A 134 7.53 11.17 3.78
CA ALA A 134 7.16 9.84 4.28
C ALA A 134 7.66 8.76 3.31
N ARG A 135 8.88 8.26 3.54
CA ARG A 135 9.63 7.41 2.60
C ARG A 135 10.15 6.13 3.24
N GLY A 136 10.54 5.18 2.39
CA GLY A 136 11.21 3.94 2.80
C GLY A 136 10.28 2.83 3.26
N THR A 137 8.97 3.08 3.24
CA THR A 137 7.97 2.06 3.55
C THR A 137 7.96 0.98 2.46
N VAL A 138 7.90 -0.28 2.91
CA VAL A 138 7.86 -1.45 2.04
C VAL A 138 6.53 -2.17 2.19
N ILE A 139 5.84 -2.38 1.07
CA ILE A 139 4.61 -3.16 0.98
C ILE A 139 4.90 -4.41 0.15
N ARG A 140 4.99 -5.58 0.80
CA ARG A 140 5.46 -6.81 0.13
C ARG A 140 4.77 -8.10 0.53
N HIS A 141 4.68 -9.05 -0.40
CA HIS A 141 4.12 -10.38 -0.14
C HIS A 141 2.69 -10.38 0.43
N ASN A 142 1.91 -9.32 0.20
CA ASN A 142 0.51 -9.29 0.60
C ASN A 142 -0.36 -9.96 -0.47
N PHE A 143 -1.49 -10.52 -0.05
CA PHE A 143 -2.55 -10.98 -0.92
C PHE A 143 -3.74 -10.03 -0.81
N ILE A 144 -4.00 -9.27 -1.87
CA ILE A 144 -5.04 -8.24 -1.90
C ILE A 144 -6.04 -8.65 -2.96
N HIS A 145 -7.29 -8.90 -2.58
CA HIS A 145 -8.27 -9.48 -3.51
C HIS A 145 -9.71 -9.07 -3.27
N ASP A 146 -10.51 -9.15 -4.32
CA ASP A 146 -11.96 -8.85 -4.29
C ASP A 146 -12.26 -7.43 -3.79
N ILE A 147 -11.63 -6.45 -4.45
CA ILE A 147 -11.86 -5.03 -4.22
C ILE A 147 -12.31 -4.43 -5.55
N ARG A 148 -13.61 -4.21 -5.68
CA ARG A 148 -14.27 -3.74 -6.89
C ARG A 148 -15.13 -2.52 -6.60
N ALA A 149 -15.10 -1.56 -7.50
CA ALA A 149 -15.93 -0.38 -7.39
C ALA A 149 -17.40 -0.71 -7.70
N ALA A 150 -18.31 -0.07 -6.97
CA ALA A 150 -19.68 0.05 -7.43
C ALA A 150 -19.74 0.95 -8.68
N PRO A 151 -20.79 0.84 -9.53
CA PRO A 151 -20.95 1.72 -10.67
C PRO A 151 -20.86 3.21 -10.29
N GLY A 152 -20.04 3.97 -11.04
CA GLY A 152 -19.81 5.40 -10.79
C GLY A 152 -18.76 5.71 -9.71
N PHE A 153 -18.20 4.69 -9.05
CA PHE A 153 -17.15 4.85 -8.05
C PHE A 153 -15.82 4.37 -8.63
N GLU A 154 -14.72 4.74 -7.99
CA GLU A 154 -13.41 4.15 -8.24
C GLU A 154 -12.72 3.77 -6.95
N VAL A 155 -12.13 2.57 -6.94
CA VAL A 155 -11.40 2.03 -5.80
C VAL A 155 -10.03 1.54 -6.25
N LYS A 156 -9.11 1.44 -5.30
CA LYS A 156 -7.71 1.06 -5.52
C LYS A 156 -7.30 -0.07 -4.58
N GLY A 157 -6.27 -0.83 -4.97
CA GLY A 157 -5.60 -1.78 -4.08
C GLY A 157 -4.66 -1.06 -3.11
N ILE A 158 -3.46 -0.72 -3.58
CA ILE A 158 -2.49 0.16 -2.93
C ILE A 158 -2.59 1.54 -3.61
N TYR A 159 -3.02 2.53 -2.84
CA TYR A 159 -3.15 3.90 -3.30
C TYR A 159 -2.09 4.79 -2.65
N LEU A 160 -1.07 5.12 -3.45
CA LEU A 160 -0.08 6.14 -3.13
C LEU A 160 -0.60 7.48 -3.64
N ASP A 161 -1.45 8.09 -2.83
CA ASP A 161 -2.20 9.30 -3.15
C ASP A 161 -1.33 10.56 -2.98
N ASP A 162 -1.72 11.64 -3.66
CA ASP A 162 -1.20 13.00 -3.48
C ASP A 162 0.30 13.08 -3.16
N PHE A 163 1.10 12.68 -4.16
CA PHE A 163 2.55 12.77 -4.19
C PHE A 163 3.29 11.87 -3.19
N ALA A 164 2.62 10.88 -2.60
CA ALA A 164 3.29 9.82 -1.85
C ALA A 164 4.45 9.22 -2.66
N SER A 165 5.65 9.23 -2.08
CA SER A 165 6.90 9.02 -2.82
C SER A 165 7.85 8.09 -2.06
N GLY A 166 8.73 7.39 -2.76
CA GLY A 166 9.77 6.56 -2.15
C GLY A 166 9.27 5.28 -1.47
N PHE A 167 8.16 4.71 -1.93
CA PHE A 167 7.62 3.43 -1.47
C PHE A 167 8.15 2.27 -2.32
N ALA A 168 8.32 1.10 -1.71
CA ALA A 168 8.62 -0.14 -2.43
C ALA A 168 7.45 -1.12 -2.36
N ILE A 169 6.73 -1.27 -3.47
CA ILE A 169 5.63 -2.22 -3.67
C ILE A 169 6.17 -3.43 -4.42
N ARG A 170 6.41 -4.54 -3.72
CA ARG A 170 7.08 -5.71 -4.32
C ARG A 170 6.46 -7.04 -3.98
N GLU A 171 6.40 -7.94 -4.96
CA GLU A 171 6.07 -9.35 -4.72
C GLU A 171 4.70 -9.56 -4.05
N ASN A 172 3.76 -8.64 -4.26
CA ASN A 172 2.37 -8.79 -3.84
C ASN A 172 1.56 -9.52 -4.92
N VAL A 173 0.45 -10.13 -4.50
CA VAL A 173 -0.52 -10.75 -5.40
C VAL A 173 -1.83 -9.98 -5.32
N PHE A 174 -2.30 -9.51 -6.47
CA PHE A 174 -3.58 -8.84 -6.64
C PHE A 174 -4.52 -9.70 -7.46
N LEU A 175 -5.69 -10.03 -6.91
CA LEU A 175 -6.69 -10.85 -7.60
C LEU A 175 -8.05 -10.15 -7.59
N ARG A 176 -8.58 -9.84 -8.77
CA ARG A 176 -9.88 -9.14 -8.91
C ARG A 176 -9.91 -7.82 -8.13
N VAL A 177 -8.91 -6.98 -8.39
CA VAL A 177 -8.77 -5.66 -7.78
C VAL A 177 -8.84 -4.60 -8.88
N ASP A 178 -9.69 -3.60 -8.70
CA ASP A 178 -9.70 -2.41 -9.54
C ASP A 178 -8.52 -1.51 -9.15
N GLN A 179 -7.79 -0.99 -10.14
CA GLN A 179 -6.62 -0.11 -9.95
C GLN A 179 -5.67 -0.59 -8.82
N PRO A 180 -5.07 -1.79 -8.95
CA PRO A 180 -4.35 -2.46 -7.86
C PRO A 180 -3.19 -1.66 -7.31
N VAL A 181 -2.45 -0.95 -8.15
CA VAL A 181 -1.44 0.02 -7.73
C VAL A 181 -1.74 1.34 -8.40
N PHE A 182 -2.02 2.36 -7.61
CA PHE A 182 -2.27 3.72 -8.09
C PHE A 182 -1.24 4.66 -7.48
N ILE A 183 -0.52 5.39 -8.33
CA ILE A 183 0.46 6.42 -7.95
C ILE A 183 -0.05 7.77 -8.44
N GLY A 184 -0.51 8.60 -7.51
CA GLY A 184 -1.01 9.95 -7.78
C GLY A 184 0.07 11.00 -7.67
N GLY A 185 0.73 11.38 -8.76
CA GLY A 185 1.79 12.42 -8.80
C GLY A 185 3.08 12.10 -8.04
N GLY A 186 3.14 10.96 -7.35
CA GLY A 186 4.27 10.51 -6.54
C GLY A 186 5.51 10.16 -7.35
N SER A 187 6.66 10.09 -6.70
CA SER A 187 7.96 9.85 -7.34
C SER A 187 8.79 8.83 -6.56
N ASP A 188 9.84 8.27 -7.17
CA ASP A 188 10.73 7.25 -6.57
C ASP A 188 10.02 6.00 -6.04
N ASN A 189 8.79 5.77 -6.48
CA ASN A 189 8.05 4.58 -6.10
C ASN A 189 8.52 3.41 -6.95
N GLN A 190 8.60 2.24 -6.34
CA GLN A 190 8.98 1.01 -7.03
C GLN A 190 7.79 0.05 -7.03
N VAL A 191 7.44 -0.46 -8.21
CA VAL A 191 6.41 -1.49 -8.41
C VAL A 191 7.09 -2.66 -9.10
N VAL A 192 7.54 -3.64 -8.31
CA VAL A 192 8.47 -4.67 -8.79
C VAL A 192 8.00 -6.09 -8.46
N ARG A 193 8.02 -7.00 -9.43
CA ARG A 193 7.72 -8.43 -9.23
C ARG A 193 6.35 -8.72 -8.62
N ASN A 194 5.37 -7.85 -8.82
CA ASN A 194 4.00 -8.10 -8.39
C ASN A 194 3.25 -8.94 -9.44
N VAL A 195 2.22 -9.65 -8.99
CA VAL A 195 1.34 -10.47 -9.82
C VAL A 195 -0.05 -9.87 -9.79
N PHE A 196 -0.60 -9.55 -10.97
CA PHE A 196 -1.92 -8.98 -11.14
C PHE A 196 -2.79 -9.94 -11.96
N VAL A 197 -3.92 -10.37 -11.39
CA VAL A 197 -4.82 -11.34 -12.02
C VAL A 197 -6.24 -10.79 -12.03
N ALA A 198 -6.85 -10.75 -13.21
CA ALA A 198 -8.19 -10.18 -13.44
C ALA A 198 -8.32 -8.76 -12.85
N ALA A 199 -7.29 -7.94 -13.04
CA ALA A 199 -7.11 -6.66 -12.35
C ALA A 199 -6.65 -5.60 -13.34
N SER A 200 -7.30 -4.43 -13.38
CA SER A 200 -7.10 -3.45 -14.45
C SER A 200 -7.41 -2.00 -14.04
N PRO A 201 -6.67 -1.01 -14.59
CA PRO A 201 -5.27 -1.16 -15.02
C PRO A 201 -4.44 -1.66 -13.82
N ALA A 202 -3.52 -2.59 -14.05
CA ALA A 202 -2.68 -3.17 -13.00
C ALA A 202 -1.85 -2.09 -12.28
N ILE A 203 -1.34 -1.12 -13.04
CA ILE A 203 -0.58 0.02 -12.53
C ILE A 203 -1.14 1.30 -13.16
N HIS A 204 -1.58 2.24 -12.34
CA HIS A 204 -1.95 3.59 -12.75
C HIS A 204 -0.91 4.57 -12.20
N ILE A 205 -0.36 5.44 -13.05
CA ILE A 205 0.49 6.57 -12.64
C ILE A 205 -0.06 7.85 -13.25
N ASP A 206 -0.40 8.82 -12.42
CA ASP A 206 -0.83 10.15 -12.88
C ASP A 206 0.21 11.24 -12.61
N ALA A 207 0.12 12.32 -13.38
CA ALA A 207 0.88 13.55 -13.24
C ALA A 207 -0.03 14.70 -12.77
N ARG A 208 -0.88 14.46 -11.75
CA ARG A 208 -1.85 15.44 -11.23
C ARG A 208 -1.26 16.81 -10.86
N GLY A 209 0.03 16.88 -10.53
CA GLY A 209 0.71 18.14 -10.22
C GLY A 209 0.97 19.05 -11.42
N LEU A 210 0.76 18.56 -12.64
CA LEU A 210 0.74 19.37 -13.86
C LEU A 210 -0.64 19.98 -14.14
N SER A 211 -1.69 19.46 -13.51
CA SER A 211 -3.07 19.89 -13.70
C SER A 211 -3.68 20.43 -12.40
N TRP A 212 -4.72 19.78 -11.89
CA TRP A 212 -5.56 20.28 -10.80
C TRP A 212 -4.82 20.39 -9.46
N ALA A 213 -3.78 19.57 -9.22
CA ALA A 213 -3.03 19.61 -7.96
C ALA A 213 -1.93 20.69 -7.94
N ARG A 214 -1.67 21.34 -9.08
CA ARG A 214 -0.63 22.37 -9.23
C ARG A 214 -0.76 23.54 -8.23
N PRO A 215 -1.96 24.10 -7.95
CA PRO A 215 -2.10 25.17 -6.98
C PRO A 215 -1.67 24.75 -5.58
N ALA A 216 -2.04 23.54 -5.14
CA ALA A 216 -1.68 23.02 -3.82
C ALA A 216 -0.15 22.85 -3.65
N LEU A 217 0.58 22.47 -4.70
CA LEU A 217 2.05 22.38 -4.66
C LEU A 217 2.74 23.74 -4.46
N ARG A 218 2.07 24.82 -4.91
CA ARG A 218 2.61 26.19 -4.88
C ARG A 218 2.21 26.95 -3.63
N ASP A 219 1.06 26.63 -3.06
CA ASP A 219 0.55 27.25 -1.84
C ASP A 219 1.44 26.89 -0.62
N PRO A 220 2.17 27.86 -0.02
CA PRO A 220 2.96 27.67 1.19
C PRO A 220 2.15 27.12 2.38
N ALA A 221 0.85 27.39 2.41
CA ALA A 221 -0.07 26.92 3.44
C ALA A 221 -0.69 25.55 3.10
N SER A 222 -0.28 24.87 2.03
CA SER A 222 -0.75 23.51 1.77
C SER A 222 -0.22 22.53 2.82
N ALA A 223 -1.01 21.49 3.11
CA ALA A 223 -0.60 20.42 4.03
C ALA A 223 0.72 19.76 3.58
N MET A 224 0.90 19.60 2.28
CA MET A 224 2.09 18.98 1.71
C MET A 224 3.35 19.81 1.92
N ARG A 225 3.30 21.13 1.69
CA ARG A 225 4.45 22.01 1.95
C ARG A 225 4.74 22.11 3.44
N ARG A 226 3.72 22.24 4.30
CA ARG A 226 3.92 22.23 5.76
C ARG A 226 4.64 20.97 6.23
N ARG A 227 4.21 19.79 5.77
CA ARG A 227 4.83 18.51 6.13
C ARG A 227 6.26 18.40 5.60
N PHE A 228 6.51 18.89 4.38
CA PHE A 228 7.86 18.93 3.80
C PHE A 228 8.83 19.76 4.65
N PHE A 229 8.45 21.00 4.99
CA PHE A 229 9.31 21.90 5.78
C PHE A 229 9.39 21.52 7.27
N ALA A 230 8.49 20.68 7.77
CA ALA A 230 8.56 20.16 9.13
C ALA A 230 9.72 19.15 9.32
N MET A 231 10.22 18.54 8.24
CA MET A 231 11.28 17.53 8.30
C MET A 231 12.65 18.10 7.93
N PRO A 232 13.75 17.67 8.58
CA PRO A 232 15.10 18.16 8.29
C PRO A 232 15.71 17.48 7.06
N VAL A 233 15.03 17.58 5.92
CA VAL A 233 15.38 16.93 4.63
C VAL A 233 16.80 17.25 4.15
N GLY A 234 17.32 18.42 4.51
CA GLY A 234 18.67 18.86 4.20
C GLY A 234 19.75 18.31 5.12
N GLY A 235 19.41 17.68 6.26
CA GLY A 235 20.37 17.17 7.24
C GLY A 235 21.12 15.92 6.76
N ALA A 236 22.31 15.67 7.32
CA ALA A 236 23.16 14.53 6.92
C ALA A 236 22.43 13.18 6.99
N LEU A 237 21.66 12.96 8.06
CA LEU A 237 20.86 11.75 8.26
C LEU A 237 19.85 11.52 7.13
N TRP A 238 19.08 12.56 6.78
CA TRP A 238 18.05 12.47 5.74
C TRP A 238 18.64 12.30 4.35
N ARG A 239 19.75 13.00 4.06
CA ARG A 239 20.48 12.84 2.78
C ARG A 239 21.04 11.43 2.61
N GLN A 240 21.55 10.84 3.69
CA GLN A 240 22.05 9.47 3.68
C GLN A 240 20.91 8.45 3.52
N ARG A 241 19.80 8.61 4.26
CA ARG A 241 18.69 7.64 4.25
C ARG A 241 17.84 7.73 2.98
N TYR A 242 17.60 8.95 2.48
CA TYR A 242 16.73 9.22 1.34
C TYR A 242 17.43 10.15 0.33
N PRO A 243 18.48 9.69 -0.35
CA PRO A 243 19.26 10.53 -1.28
C PRO A 243 18.40 11.12 -2.40
N ALA A 244 17.36 10.39 -2.83
CA ALA A 244 16.41 10.85 -3.83
C ALA A 244 15.65 12.13 -3.43
N LEU A 245 15.49 12.43 -2.12
CA LEU A 245 14.88 13.68 -1.65
C LEU A 245 15.73 14.92 -1.95
N MET A 246 17.02 14.77 -2.25
CA MET A 246 17.88 15.93 -2.49
C MET A 246 17.43 16.77 -3.69
N ARG A 247 16.73 16.18 -4.66
CA ARG A 247 16.15 16.96 -5.78
C ARG A 247 15.01 17.88 -5.37
N TYR A 248 14.45 17.71 -4.17
CA TYR A 248 13.30 18.47 -3.66
C TYR A 248 13.73 19.71 -2.86
N GLN A 249 15.05 19.95 -2.70
CA GLN A 249 15.57 21.00 -1.80
C GLN A 249 15.08 22.42 -2.11
N ILE A 250 14.73 22.68 -3.38
CA ILE A 250 14.23 23.99 -3.82
C ILE A 250 12.70 23.98 -3.98
N SER A 251 12.12 22.88 -4.47
CA SER A 251 10.66 22.71 -4.58
C SER A 251 10.28 21.25 -4.79
N ILE A 252 9.03 20.92 -4.48
CA ILE A 252 8.45 19.62 -4.82
C ILE A 252 8.22 19.57 -6.35
N PRO A 253 8.75 18.57 -7.08
CA PRO A 253 8.50 18.39 -8.49
C PRO A 253 7.00 18.31 -8.79
N HIS A 254 6.59 18.94 -9.90
CA HIS A 254 5.19 18.97 -10.30
C HIS A 254 4.74 17.67 -10.99
N GLY A 255 5.68 16.89 -11.53
CA GLY A 255 5.41 15.62 -12.19
C GLY A 255 6.09 14.43 -11.49
N PRO A 256 5.55 13.22 -11.67
CA PRO A 256 6.15 11.98 -11.18
C PRO A 256 7.52 11.74 -11.83
N SER A 257 8.49 11.26 -11.06
CA SER A 257 9.84 11.01 -11.57
C SER A 257 10.50 9.83 -10.86
N GLY A 258 11.40 9.14 -11.56
CA GLY A 258 12.19 8.05 -10.98
C GLY A 258 11.37 6.84 -10.52
N ILE A 259 10.18 6.63 -11.07
CA ILE A 259 9.36 5.46 -10.77
C ILE A 259 9.97 4.23 -11.46
N VAL A 260 10.07 3.12 -10.73
CA VAL A 260 10.58 1.86 -11.29
C VAL A 260 9.45 0.87 -11.41
N VAL A 261 9.10 0.49 -12.64
CA VAL A 261 8.18 -0.62 -12.92
C VAL A 261 8.95 -1.75 -13.58
N ALA A 262 9.10 -2.88 -12.90
CA ALA A 262 9.93 -3.98 -13.40
C ALA A 262 9.40 -5.37 -12.99
N ASP A 263 9.58 -6.35 -13.88
CA ASP A 263 9.32 -7.77 -13.62
C ASP A 263 7.91 -8.12 -13.12
N ASN A 264 6.92 -7.26 -13.38
CA ASN A 264 5.53 -7.52 -13.00
C ASN A 264 4.86 -8.45 -14.01
N ILE A 265 3.91 -9.25 -13.52
CA ILE A 265 3.13 -10.16 -14.34
C ILE A 265 1.67 -9.74 -14.31
N VAL A 266 1.05 -9.63 -15.49
CA VAL A 266 -0.34 -9.22 -15.64
C VAL A 266 -1.10 -10.28 -16.42
N ALA A 267 -2.17 -10.80 -15.85
CA ALA A 267 -3.03 -11.81 -16.46
C ALA A 267 -4.50 -11.33 -16.44
N GLY A 268 -5.10 -11.10 -17.61
CA GLY A 268 -6.49 -10.64 -17.73
C GLY A 268 -6.75 -9.19 -17.29
N GLY A 269 -5.94 -8.23 -17.76
CA GLY A 269 -6.14 -6.79 -17.51
C GLY A 269 -5.11 -5.91 -18.21
N ASP A 270 -5.36 -4.60 -18.27
CA ASP A 270 -4.41 -3.63 -18.83
C ASP A 270 -3.21 -3.47 -17.90
N ALA A 271 -2.00 -3.47 -18.45
CA ALA A 271 -0.80 -3.55 -17.62
C ALA A 271 -0.39 -2.20 -17.00
N LEU A 272 -0.48 -1.11 -17.76
CA LEU A 272 -0.07 0.22 -17.32
C LEU A 272 -0.98 1.29 -17.92
N ARG A 273 -1.41 2.23 -17.08
CA ARG A 273 -2.05 3.48 -17.48
C ARG A 273 -1.20 4.65 -16.98
N LEU A 274 -0.86 5.54 -17.91
CA LEU A 274 -0.21 6.82 -17.62
C LEU A 274 -1.19 7.96 -17.90
N GLU A 275 -1.33 8.90 -16.98
CA GLU A 275 -2.24 10.02 -17.11
C GLU A 275 -1.55 11.37 -16.82
N PRO A 276 -1.58 12.37 -17.72
CA PRO A 276 -2.18 12.33 -19.05
C PRO A 276 -1.36 11.43 -20.01
N PRO A 277 -2.01 10.76 -20.98
CA PRO A 277 -1.32 9.82 -21.87
C PRO A 277 -0.42 10.50 -22.92
N ALA A 278 -0.65 11.79 -23.22
CA ALA A 278 0.04 12.51 -24.30
C ALA A 278 1.42 13.07 -23.92
N ASP A 279 1.73 13.19 -22.62
CA ASP A 279 2.97 13.78 -22.14
C ASP A 279 3.82 12.76 -21.38
N GLN A 280 4.62 11.98 -22.12
CA GLN A 280 5.55 11.04 -21.50
C GLN A 280 6.74 11.75 -20.82
N SER A 281 7.01 13.02 -21.16
CA SER A 281 8.09 13.79 -20.53
C SER A 281 7.78 14.10 -19.06
N ALA A 282 6.49 14.17 -18.72
CA ALA A 282 6.00 14.27 -17.34
C ALA A 282 6.45 13.12 -16.43
N PHE A 283 6.87 11.99 -17.01
CA PHE A 283 7.30 10.78 -16.30
C PHE A 283 8.83 10.57 -16.37
N ALA A 284 9.62 11.64 -16.55
CA ALA A 284 11.07 11.56 -16.72
C ALA A 284 11.77 10.64 -15.69
N GLY A 285 12.70 9.81 -16.18
CA GLY A 285 13.42 8.83 -15.37
C GLY A 285 12.57 7.64 -14.90
N THR A 286 11.29 7.56 -15.29
CA THR A 286 10.46 6.38 -15.08
C THR A 286 10.88 5.31 -16.06
N THR A 287 11.26 4.14 -15.57
CA THR A 287 11.51 2.98 -16.42
C THR A 287 10.18 2.32 -16.74
N THR A 288 9.81 2.33 -18.03
CA THR A 288 8.62 1.63 -18.51
C THR A 288 8.93 0.12 -18.70
N PRO A 289 7.98 -0.76 -18.37
CA PRO A 289 8.25 -2.18 -18.14
C PRO A 289 8.30 -3.06 -19.39
N LYS A 290 8.98 -4.21 -19.26
CA LYS A 290 8.64 -5.44 -19.99
C LYS A 290 7.61 -6.21 -19.17
N PHE A 291 6.37 -6.29 -19.64
CA PHE A 291 5.34 -7.11 -19.02
C PHE A 291 5.30 -8.51 -19.64
N VAL A 292 5.06 -9.52 -18.81
CA VAL A 292 4.55 -10.80 -19.30
C VAL A 292 3.03 -10.71 -19.23
N SER A 293 2.40 -10.31 -20.35
CA SER A 293 0.95 -10.30 -20.47
C SER A 293 0.44 -11.68 -20.86
N ILE A 294 -0.47 -12.23 -20.06
CA ILE A 294 -1.04 -13.57 -20.28
C ILE A 294 -2.54 -13.42 -20.53
N GLY A 295 -2.96 -13.67 -21.77
CA GLY A 295 -4.37 -13.64 -22.19
C GLY A 295 -4.87 -12.23 -22.53
N ASN A 296 -4.88 -11.91 -23.82
CA ASN A 296 -5.76 -10.87 -24.38
C ASN A 296 -7.04 -11.57 -24.84
N THR A 297 -8.02 -11.71 -23.95
CA THR A 297 -9.37 -12.10 -24.36
C THR A 297 -10.34 -11.28 -23.54
N GLN A 298 -11.14 -10.45 -24.25
CA GLN A 298 -12.46 -9.85 -23.96
C GLN A 298 -12.99 -9.91 -22.51
N PRO A 299 -13.75 -8.90 -22.04
CA PRO A 299 -14.20 -8.79 -20.64
C PRO A 299 -15.02 -10.01 -20.24
N TYR A 300 -14.35 -11.00 -19.66
CA TYR A 300 -14.99 -12.23 -19.20
C TYR A 300 -15.52 -11.94 -17.81
N GLU A 301 -16.84 -11.98 -17.66
CA GLU A 301 -17.50 -12.01 -16.36
C GLU A 301 -16.83 -13.09 -15.51
N ALA A 302 -16.04 -12.64 -14.54
CA ALA A 302 -15.11 -13.47 -13.80
C ALA A 302 -15.90 -14.35 -12.80
N SER A 303 -16.44 -15.48 -13.27
CA SER A 303 -16.84 -16.56 -12.37
C SER A 303 -15.60 -17.15 -11.69
N ALA A 304 -15.72 -17.68 -10.48
CA ALA A 304 -14.61 -18.23 -9.68
C ALA A 304 -13.73 -19.25 -10.44
N ASN A 305 -14.30 -19.96 -11.43
CA ASN A 305 -13.60 -20.92 -12.30
C ASN A 305 -12.56 -20.26 -13.21
N SER A 306 -12.81 -19.03 -13.69
CA SER A 306 -11.89 -18.30 -14.59
C SER A 306 -10.61 -17.86 -13.88
N ALA A 307 -10.69 -17.47 -12.60
CA ALA A 307 -9.54 -17.06 -11.80
C ALA A 307 -8.60 -18.22 -11.48
N ALA A 308 -9.15 -19.40 -11.15
CA ALA A 308 -8.37 -20.60 -10.93
C ALA A 308 -7.64 -21.04 -12.22
N MET A 309 -8.30 -20.93 -13.38
CA MET A 309 -7.68 -21.17 -14.69
C MET A 309 -6.56 -20.16 -15.00
N LEU A 310 -6.79 -18.86 -14.77
CA LEU A 310 -5.76 -17.82 -14.95
C LEU A 310 -4.57 -18.04 -14.03
N LEU A 311 -4.78 -18.42 -12.77
CA LEU A 311 -3.71 -18.77 -11.84
C LEU A 311 -2.96 -20.04 -12.26
N ALA A 312 -3.67 -21.04 -12.78
CA ALA A 312 -3.07 -22.28 -13.29
C ALA A 312 -2.25 -22.04 -14.57
N GLU A 313 -2.75 -21.20 -15.48
CA GLU A 313 -2.10 -20.78 -16.72
C GLU A 313 -0.90 -19.87 -16.43
N LEU A 314 -1.04 -18.93 -15.50
CA LEU A 314 0.07 -18.16 -14.96
C LEU A 314 1.14 -19.09 -14.37
N ALA A 315 0.74 -20.05 -13.53
CA ALA A 315 1.65 -21.04 -12.98
C ALA A 315 2.30 -21.90 -14.07
N ARG A 316 1.61 -22.18 -15.19
CA ARG A 316 2.16 -22.90 -16.35
C ARG A 316 3.19 -22.06 -17.08
N ARG A 317 2.87 -20.82 -17.45
CA ARG A 317 3.80 -19.92 -18.17
C ARG A 317 5.02 -19.54 -17.33
N LEU A 318 4.88 -19.43 -16.01
CA LEU A 318 6.02 -19.24 -15.11
C LEU A 318 6.91 -20.48 -14.98
N ARG A 319 6.35 -21.68 -15.17
CA ARG A 319 7.15 -22.92 -15.27
C ARG A 319 7.94 -22.95 -16.58
N GLU A 320 7.38 -22.40 -17.66
CA GLU A 320 8.01 -22.36 -19.00
C GLU A 320 9.05 -21.24 -19.12
N SER A 321 8.86 -20.10 -18.44
CA SER A 321 9.80 -18.97 -18.47
C SER A 321 11.00 -19.10 -17.53
N GLY A 322 11.13 -20.20 -16.79
CA GLY A 322 12.21 -20.40 -15.80
C GLY A 322 12.02 -19.65 -14.47
N ALA A 323 10.94 -18.88 -14.29
CA ALA A 323 10.63 -18.09 -13.09
C ALA A 323 10.10 -18.93 -11.90
N ARG A 324 10.60 -20.17 -11.74
CA ARG A 324 10.04 -21.26 -10.94
C ARG A 324 9.94 -20.98 -9.42
N GLN A 325 10.61 -19.94 -8.90
CA GLN A 325 10.70 -19.69 -7.45
C GLN A 325 9.63 -18.74 -6.89
N THR A 326 9.03 -17.86 -7.69
CA THR A 326 8.25 -16.73 -7.15
C THR A 326 6.83 -17.11 -6.73
N VAL A 327 6.06 -17.82 -7.57
CA VAL A 327 4.62 -18.06 -7.31
C VAL A 327 4.34 -19.32 -6.48
N LYS A 328 5.14 -20.39 -6.64
CA LYS A 328 5.03 -21.57 -5.76
C LYS A 328 5.49 -21.27 -4.34
N GLY A 329 6.44 -20.35 -4.15
CA GLY A 329 6.86 -19.88 -2.82
C GLY A 329 5.80 -19.00 -2.14
N LEU A 330 5.20 -18.06 -2.89
CA LEU A 330 4.11 -17.20 -2.40
C LEU A 330 2.86 -17.97 -1.97
N LEU A 331 2.55 -19.11 -2.62
CA LEU A 331 1.34 -19.89 -2.35
C LEU A 331 1.55 -21.13 -1.45
N ARG A 332 2.80 -21.58 -1.22
CA ARG A 332 3.10 -22.82 -0.45
C ARG A 332 3.99 -22.63 0.77
N GLN A 333 4.34 -21.41 1.19
CA GLN A 333 4.87 -21.30 2.55
C GLN A 333 3.71 -21.51 3.52
N PRO A 334 3.64 -22.63 4.28
CA PRO A 334 2.96 -22.53 5.56
C PRO A 334 3.61 -21.35 6.27
N LEU A 335 2.79 -20.44 6.80
CA LEU A 335 3.24 -19.41 7.71
C LEU A 335 4.19 -20.08 8.71
N ASP A 336 5.51 -19.97 8.54
CA ASP A 336 6.42 -20.34 9.61
C ASP A 336 6.34 -19.21 10.63
N ARG A 337 5.26 -19.28 11.43
CA ARG A 337 4.87 -18.29 12.44
C ARG A 337 5.97 -18.09 13.49
N ARG A 338 6.98 -18.97 13.54
CA ARG A 338 8.16 -18.83 14.43
C ARG A 338 9.22 -17.89 13.87
N SER A 339 9.27 -17.68 12.55
CA SER A 339 10.23 -16.76 11.92
C SER A 339 9.81 -15.30 11.97
N ILE A 340 8.51 -15.02 12.19
CA ILE A 340 7.93 -13.66 12.27
C ILE A 340 8.29 -12.96 13.60
N LEU A 341 8.71 -13.72 14.61
CA LEU A 341 9.01 -13.23 15.97
C LEU A 341 10.51 -13.07 16.26
N LYS A 342 11.41 -13.23 15.28
CA LYS A 342 12.83 -12.96 15.50
C LYS A 342 13.13 -11.47 15.23
N PRO A 343 13.85 -10.79 16.14
CA PRO A 343 14.01 -9.33 16.17
C PRO A 343 14.74 -8.75 14.95
#